data_AF-A0A1I6WED9-F1
#
_entry.id   AF-A0A1I6WED9-F1
#
_cell.length_a   1.000
_cell.length_b   1.000
_cell.length_c   1.000
_cell.angle_alpha   90.00
_cell.angle_beta   90.00
_cell.angle_gamma   90.00
#
_symmetry.space_group_name_H-M   'P 1'
#
loop_
_entity.id
_entity.type
_entity.pdbx_description
1 polymer ?
#
loop_
_entity_poly.entity_id
_entity_poly.type
_entity_poly.pdbx_seq_one_letter_code
_entity_poly.pdbx_strand_id
1 'polypeptide(L)'
;MNIDEQLAKRRVAPRIFIATSVLLFEHLTLFVSLTVQYEEDVIERLPTLWQAAILCVTLVSGSLIVALCALWLYWGERIRSEIEVANARLGRWHGEWLLLHFLLALLFFCASFAIFGLPWFAAWGGPALMVLWIASAVAMVFSILFAALGGALGSLAAQLRPVLFGALLVGFGFALVVPLVQPFWLEISLPVLFLTFGILSVCCEGAWVDPDISAVGFDNFAVVVNPSCSGIAGMALVALFLAGYLWRFREEHRFPQALLLVPLGVGLSFLANGLRISGLILVGQNLGPEIANGAFHSLAGWVFFCLVTLGIVAISRHITWFHARDISSAQASDSATPDFLLPVLVWLGVAMLTGAFSVGQDALYPLRVVATVLALFWLGGGVFTLVARCKTWLAYAPQQIIAPLLIGVSVFLLWLALHPPAAPARSLRDVAQAEGWSIGYMWVWLGFRLVGSILIVPVIEELAFRGYLQRRLISADFTKARYDWHWPAALISAAAFALLHSNWIAGLLAGLAFSFAASRRGKLSDAVIAHATANLLVAVAVLGAGRWDLW
;
A
#
# COMPACT_ATOMS: atom_id res chain seq x y z
N MET A 1 -44.31 13.69 -9.98
CA MET A 1 -42.87 13.43 -9.73
C MET A 1 -42.72 13.40 -8.21
N ASN A 2 -42.53 12.22 -7.66
CA ASN A 2 -42.75 11.95 -6.22
C ASN A 2 -41.60 12.53 -5.39
N ILE A 3 -41.90 13.10 -4.21
CA ILE A 3 -40.90 13.69 -3.30
C ILE A 3 -39.84 12.65 -2.87
N ASP A 4 -40.24 11.38 -2.81
CA ASP A 4 -39.35 10.23 -2.57
C ASP A 4 -38.28 10.03 -3.65
N GLU A 5 -38.59 10.39 -4.90
CA GLU A 5 -37.66 10.28 -6.04
C GLU A 5 -36.65 11.44 -6.07
N GLN A 6 -36.99 12.58 -5.47
CA GLN A 6 -36.04 13.67 -5.22
C GLN A 6 -35.15 13.41 -4.00
N LEU A 7 -35.64 12.72 -2.97
CA LEU A 7 -34.84 12.32 -1.80
C LEU A 7 -33.83 11.21 -2.15
N ALA A 8 -34.20 10.27 -3.03
CA ALA A 8 -33.28 9.24 -3.53
C ALA A 8 -32.09 9.80 -4.35
N LYS A 9 -32.17 11.06 -4.83
CA LYS A 9 -31.11 11.72 -5.60
C LYS A 9 -30.12 12.51 -4.76
N ARG A 10 -30.35 12.71 -3.46
CA ARG A 10 -29.33 13.27 -2.56
C ARG A 10 -28.40 12.14 -2.11
N ARG A 11 -27.42 11.81 -2.96
CA ARG A 11 -26.24 11.03 -2.58
C ARG A 11 -25.39 11.84 -1.58
N VAL A 12 -25.88 12.02 -0.36
CA VAL A 12 -25.06 12.48 0.76
C VAL A 12 -24.06 11.36 1.00
N ALA A 13 -22.77 11.66 0.87
CA ALA A 13 -21.76 10.69 1.24
C ALA A 13 -22.04 10.22 2.68
N PRO A 14 -22.18 8.90 2.91
CA PRO A 14 -22.61 8.37 4.21
C PRO A 14 -21.64 8.84 5.28
N ARG A 15 -22.11 9.51 6.34
CA ARG A 15 -21.23 10.14 7.35
C ARG A 15 -20.33 9.16 8.08
N ILE A 16 -20.81 7.93 8.17
CA ILE A 16 -20.04 6.80 8.67
C ILE A 16 -18.76 6.63 7.84
N PHE A 17 -18.87 6.72 6.51
CA PHE A 17 -17.73 6.64 5.60
C PHE A 17 -16.78 7.82 5.77
N ILE A 18 -17.31 9.01 6.05
CA ILE A 18 -16.51 10.21 6.38
C ILE A 18 -15.71 9.97 7.66
N ALA A 19 -16.38 9.55 8.74
CA ALA A 19 -15.74 9.29 10.01
C ALA A 19 -14.67 8.19 9.90
N THR A 20 -14.97 7.08 9.23
CA THR A 20 -14.00 6.00 9.04
C THR A 20 -12.83 6.41 8.15
N SER A 21 -13.04 7.27 7.14
CA SER A 21 -11.94 7.79 6.32
C SER A 21 -10.99 8.68 7.12
N VAL A 22 -11.52 9.52 8.00
CA VAL A 22 -10.72 10.37 8.90
C VAL A 22 -9.94 9.49 9.88
N LEU A 23 -10.58 8.50 10.51
CA LEU A 23 -9.90 7.57 11.42
C LEU A 23 -8.79 6.78 10.74
N LEU A 24 -9.03 6.30 9.52
CA LEU A 24 -8.01 5.62 8.73
C LEU A 24 -6.84 6.55 8.42
N PHE A 25 -7.13 7.80 8.05
CA PHE A 25 -6.14 8.82 7.79
C PHE A 25 -5.30 9.14 9.04
N GLU A 26 -5.93 9.32 10.20
CA GLU A 26 -5.24 9.56 11.47
C GLU A 26 -4.36 8.38 11.87
N HIS A 27 -4.86 7.15 11.74
CA HIS A 27 -4.08 5.95 12.03
C HIS A 27 -2.87 5.82 11.10
N LEU A 28 -3.06 5.98 9.79
CA LEU A 28 -1.96 5.92 8.81
C LEU A 28 -0.95 7.06 9.07
N THR A 29 -1.43 8.26 9.39
CA THR A 29 -0.58 9.39 9.75
C THR A 29 0.29 9.07 10.95
N LEU A 30 -0.29 8.51 12.02
CA LEU A 30 0.48 8.11 13.20
C LEU A 30 1.46 6.99 12.85
N PHE A 31 1.02 5.92 12.21
CA PHE A 31 1.86 4.77 11.86
C PHE A 31 3.06 5.20 11.01
N VAL A 32 2.82 5.98 9.96
CA VAL A 32 3.89 6.46 9.07
C VAL A 32 4.78 7.47 9.78
N SER A 33 4.24 8.39 10.58
CA SER A 33 5.07 9.32 11.36
C SER A 33 5.97 8.58 12.34
N LEU A 34 5.44 7.53 13.00
CA LEU A 34 6.23 6.73 13.92
C LEU A 34 7.34 5.94 13.21
N THR A 35 7.01 5.29 12.09
CA THR A 35 7.99 4.47 11.33
C THR A 35 9.02 5.30 10.57
N VAL A 36 8.70 6.52 10.15
CA VAL A 36 9.62 7.39 9.40
C VAL A 36 10.50 8.24 10.32
N GLN A 37 9.97 8.72 11.46
CA GLN A 37 10.73 9.61 12.34
C GLN A 37 11.49 8.89 13.44
N TYR A 38 11.08 7.69 13.81
CA TYR A 38 11.64 6.97 14.93
C TYR A 38 12.11 5.59 14.46
N GLU A 39 13.43 5.41 14.36
CA GLU A 39 14.07 4.10 14.17
C GLU A 39 13.75 3.17 15.36
N GLU A 40 13.92 1.85 15.21
CA GLU A 40 13.67 0.86 16.28
C GLU A 40 14.33 1.27 17.61
N ASP A 41 15.49 1.92 17.51
CA ASP A 41 16.30 2.57 18.54
C ASP A 41 15.51 3.47 19.51
N VAL A 42 14.45 4.12 19.05
CA VAL A 42 13.67 5.07 19.86
C VAL A 42 12.74 4.34 20.80
N ILE A 43 12.14 3.24 20.36
CA ILE A 43 11.31 2.39 21.20
C ILE A 43 12.19 1.77 22.29
N GLU A 44 13.40 1.33 21.95
CA GLU A 44 14.36 0.77 22.91
C GLU A 44 14.77 1.77 24.00
N ARG A 45 14.76 3.08 23.71
CA ARG A 45 15.06 4.13 24.70
C ARG A 45 13.91 4.45 25.64
N LEU A 46 12.70 3.96 25.37
CA LEU A 46 11.56 4.13 26.26
C LEU A 46 11.63 3.15 27.44
N PRO A 47 11.00 3.45 28.58
CA PRO A 47 10.89 2.50 29.68
C PRO A 47 10.24 1.18 29.24
N THR A 48 10.64 0.06 29.83
CA THR A 48 10.18 -1.30 29.48
C THR A 48 8.65 -1.44 29.43
N LEU A 49 7.94 -0.77 30.34
CA LEU A 49 6.47 -0.75 30.34
C LEU A 49 5.90 -0.12 29.06
N TRP A 50 6.49 0.99 28.60
CA TRP A 50 6.11 1.65 27.35
C TRP A 50 6.41 0.77 26.14
N GLN A 51 7.58 0.13 26.11
CA GLN A 51 7.93 -0.81 25.05
C GLN A 51 6.89 -1.93 24.91
N ALA A 52 6.55 -2.58 26.03
CA ALA A 52 5.55 -3.64 26.06
C ALA A 52 4.16 -3.15 25.64
N ALA A 53 3.76 -1.96 26.09
CA ALA A 53 2.47 -1.37 25.74
C ALA A 53 2.39 -0.99 24.26
N ILE A 54 3.44 -0.38 23.70
CA ILE A 54 3.51 -0.01 22.28
C ILE A 54 3.48 -1.26 21.41
N LEU A 55 4.25 -2.29 21.77
CA LEU A 55 4.24 -3.56 21.05
C LEU A 55 2.84 -4.19 21.05
N CYS A 56 2.19 -4.24 22.21
CA CYS A 56 0.83 -4.76 22.35
C CYS A 56 -0.19 -3.94 21.55
N VAL A 57 -0.16 -2.61 21.67
CA VAL A 57 -1.04 -1.71 20.94
C VAL A 57 -0.82 -1.84 19.43
N THR A 58 0.42 -1.95 18.97
CA THR A 58 0.75 -2.10 17.54
C THR A 58 0.24 -3.43 17.00
N LEU A 59 0.51 -4.53 17.70
CA LEU A 59 0.02 -5.87 17.34
C LEU A 59 -1.51 -5.91 17.31
N VAL A 60 -2.18 -5.41 18.36
CA VAL A 60 -3.64 -5.44 18.46
C VAL A 60 -4.29 -4.49 17.45
N SER A 61 -3.82 -3.24 17.33
CA SER A 61 -4.41 -2.27 16.41
C SER A 61 -4.21 -2.65 14.94
N GLY A 62 -3.00 -3.08 14.57
CA GLY A 62 -2.70 -3.58 13.22
C GLY A 62 -3.55 -4.80 12.88
N SER A 63 -3.62 -5.78 13.78
CA SER A 63 -4.42 -6.99 13.57
C SER A 63 -5.92 -6.69 13.55
N LEU A 64 -6.40 -5.72 14.35
CA LEU A 64 -7.79 -5.28 14.36
C LEU A 64 -8.16 -4.57 13.05
N ILE A 65 -7.28 -3.72 12.52
CA ILE A 65 -7.50 -3.05 11.22
C ILE A 65 -7.53 -4.10 10.11
N VAL A 66 -6.57 -5.03 10.08
CA VAL A 66 -6.58 -6.14 9.13
C VAL A 66 -7.86 -6.94 9.25
N ALA A 67 -8.29 -7.27 10.47
CA ALA A 67 -9.53 -8.00 10.70
C ALA A 67 -10.76 -7.20 10.27
N LEU A 68 -10.82 -5.89 10.51
CA LEU A 68 -11.90 -5.01 10.06
C LEU A 68 -11.92 -4.88 8.53
N CYS A 69 -10.76 -4.74 7.87
CA CYS A 69 -10.64 -4.75 6.43
C CYS A 69 -11.09 -6.08 5.84
N ALA A 70 -10.67 -7.19 6.45
CA ALA A 70 -11.06 -8.54 6.04
C ALA A 70 -12.58 -8.72 6.23
N LEU A 71 -13.13 -8.36 7.38
CA LEU A 71 -14.56 -8.42 7.65
C LEU A 71 -15.37 -7.49 6.75
N TRP A 72 -14.84 -6.32 6.39
CA TRP A 72 -15.45 -5.45 5.39
C TRP A 72 -15.45 -6.09 4.00
N LEU A 73 -14.37 -6.76 3.61
CA LEU A 73 -14.32 -7.55 2.38
C LEU A 73 -15.31 -8.72 2.41
N TYR A 74 -15.55 -9.32 3.58
CA TYR A 74 -16.40 -10.49 3.73
C TYR A 74 -17.89 -10.18 3.93
N TRP A 75 -18.23 -9.08 4.62
CA TRP A 75 -19.59 -8.73 5.05
C TRP A 75 -20.03 -7.34 4.56
N GLY A 76 -19.24 -6.72 3.67
CA GLY A 76 -19.38 -5.32 3.24
C GLY A 76 -20.76 -4.96 2.68
N GLU A 77 -21.46 -5.88 2.02
CA GLU A 77 -22.82 -5.61 1.51
C GLU A 77 -23.85 -5.46 2.62
N ARG A 78 -23.84 -6.38 3.60
CA ARG A 78 -24.72 -6.30 4.77
C ARG A 78 -24.36 -5.11 5.66
N ILE A 79 -23.07 -4.88 5.86
CA ILE A 79 -22.58 -3.71 6.61
C ILE A 79 -23.01 -2.43 5.89
N ARG A 80 -22.87 -2.36 4.56
CA ARG A 80 -23.30 -1.22 3.75
C ARG A 80 -24.81 -0.99 3.84
N SER A 81 -25.64 -2.03 3.75
CA SER A 81 -27.09 -1.86 3.84
C SER A 81 -27.53 -1.34 5.21
N GLU A 82 -26.95 -1.86 6.30
CA GLU A 82 -27.24 -1.38 7.66
C GLU A 82 -26.75 0.06 7.86
N ILE A 83 -25.57 0.40 7.33
CA ILE A 83 -25.01 1.76 7.31
C ILE A 83 -25.92 2.70 6.50
N GLU A 84 -26.45 2.28 5.36
CA GLU A 84 -27.37 3.09 4.54
C GLU A 84 -28.69 3.34 5.25
N VAL A 85 -29.27 2.31 5.88
CA VAL A 85 -30.49 2.43 6.69
C VAL A 85 -30.25 3.34 7.90
N ALA A 86 -29.10 3.23 8.57
CA ALA A 86 -28.72 4.12 9.66
C ALA A 86 -28.55 5.56 9.16
N ASN A 87 -27.84 5.77 8.04
CA ASN A 87 -27.61 7.09 7.45
C ASN A 87 -28.89 7.79 7.02
N ALA A 88 -29.88 7.06 6.50
CA ALA A 88 -31.17 7.63 6.13
C ALA A 88 -31.89 8.30 7.32
N ARG A 89 -31.54 7.93 8.55
CA ARG A 89 -32.12 8.48 9.79
C ARG A 89 -31.28 9.59 10.43
N LEU A 90 -30.10 9.93 9.88
CA LEU A 90 -29.19 10.90 10.47
C LEU A 90 -29.47 12.35 9.99
N GLY A 91 -30.01 13.20 10.88
CA GLY A 91 -29.97 14.68 10.79
C GLY A 91 -28.54 15.22 10.96
N ARG A 92 -28.21 16.53 10.93
CA ARG A 92 -26.82 17.12 10.79
C ARG A 92 -25.71 16.57 11.72
N TRP A 93 -24.42 16.84 11.39
CA TRP A 93 -23.29 16.52 12.27
C TRP A 93 -23.46 17.19 13.63
N HIS A 94 -23.04 16.52 14.70
CA HIS A 94 -22.99 17.12 16.03
C HIS A 94 -21.69 17.92 16.16
N GLY A 95 -21.79 19.25 16.04
CA GLY A 95 -20.62 20.14 15.92
C GLY A 95 -19.73 20.16 17.16
N GLU A 96 -20.32 20.00 18.34
CA GLU A 96 -19.63 19.92 19.63
C GLU A 96 -18.71 18.69 19.71
N TRP A 97 -19.17 17.55 19.21
CA TRP A 97 -18.36 16.32 19.16
C TRP A 97 -17.27 16.40 18.10
N LEU A 98 -17.54 17.09 16.99
CA LEU A 98 -16.54 17.32 15.96
C LEU A 98 -15.42 18.26 16.44
N LEU A 99 -15.77 19.32 17.17
CA LEU A 99 -14.78 20.19 17.82
C LEU A 99 -13.97 19.43 18.86
N LEU A 100 -14.65 18.63 19.71
CA LEU A 100 -13.98 17.78 20.69
C LEU A 100 -13.00 16.80 20.00
N HIS A 101 -13.40 16.20 18.88
CA HIS A 101 -12.54 15.33 18.10
C HIS A 101 -11.28 16.05 17.62
N PHE A 102 -11.39 17.24 17.03
CA PHE A 102 -10.22 18.01 16.61
C PHE A 102 -9.28 18.36 17.76
N LEU A 103 -9.83 18.73 18.92
CA LEU A 103 -9.04 19.02 20.13
C LEU A 103 -8.33 17.76 20.67
N LEU A 104 -9.03 16.63 20.70
CA LEU A 104 -8.47 15.34 21.13
C LEU A 104 -7.43 14.82 20.15
N ALA A 105 -7.64 14.99 18.85
CA ALA A 105 -6.66 14.64 17.84
C ALA A 105 -5.39 15.48 17.98
N LEU A 106 -5.53 16.80 18.11
CA LEU A 106 -4.40 17.69 18.35
C LEU A 106 -3.63 17.29 19.63
N LEU A 107 -4.34 17.03 20.73
CA LEU A 107 -3.74 16.59 21.99
C LEU A 107 -3.00 15.25 21.81
N PHE A 108 -3.62 14.27 21.17
CA PHE A 108 -3.07 12.94 20.98
C PHE A 108 -1.81 12.96 20.10
N PHE A 109 -1.84 13.68 18.98
CA PHE A 109 -0.67 13.81 18.11
C PHE A 109 0.46 14.57 18.80
N CYS A 110 0.19 15.73 19.42
CA CYS A 110 1.21 16.47 20.19
C CYS A 110 1.81 15.64 21.32
N ALA A 111 0.99 14.89 22.07
CA ALA A 111 1.47 13.99 23.11
C ALA A 111 2.33 12.86 22.53
N SER A 112 1.94 12.28 21.40
CA SER A 112 2.73 11.26 20.71
C SER A 112 4.11 11.83 20.31
N PHE A 113 4.15 12.98 19.63
CA PHE A 113 5.41 13.64 19.28
C PHE A 113 6.30 13.92 20.50
N ALA A 114 5.72 14.36 21.63
CA ALA A 114 6.47 14.59 22.85
C ALA A 114 6.99 13.29 23.49
N ILE A 115 6.17 12.24 23.57
CA ILE A 115 6.54 10.94 24.17
C ILE A 115 7.67 10.28 23.38
N PHE A 116 7.56 10.25 22.06
CA PHE A 116 8.55 9.59 21.20
C PHE A 116 9.78 10.47 20.94
N GLY A 117 9.63 11.80 20.92
CA GLY A 117 10.74 12.73 20.75
C GLY A 117 11.57 12.98 22.02
N LEU A 118 11.01 12.75 23.21
CA LEU A 118 11.64 13.09 24.49
C LEU A 118 11.56 11.89 25.46
N PRO A 119 12.54 10.96 25.45
CA PRO A 119 12.51 9.76 26.29
C PRO A 119 12.38 10.06 27.80
N TRP A 120 12.94 11.17 28.27
CA TRP A 120 12.81 11.63 29.66
C TRP A 120 11.37 12.00 30.03
N PHE A 121 10.57 12.50 29.09
CA PHE A 121 9.18 12.87 29.31
C PHE A 121 8.30 11.62 29.48
N ALA A 122 8.54 10.60 28.66
CA ALA A 122 7.90 9.29 28.80
C ALA A 122 8.28 8.59 30.12
N ALA A 123 9.55 8.68 30.52
CA ALA A 123 10.04 8.14 31.79
C ALA A 123 9.43 8.87 33.00
N TRP A 124 9.40 10.21 32.97
CA TRP A 124 8.82 11.02 34.04
C TRP A 124 7.31 10.82 34.19
N GLY A 125 6.59 10.79 33.07
CA GLY A 125 5.13 10.61 33.06
C GLY A 125 4.67 9.18 33.41
N GLY A 126 5.55 8.19 33.20
CA GLY A 126 5.35 6.81 33.64
C GLY A 126 4.01 6.19 33.16
N PRO A 127 3.41 5.29 33.96
CA PRO A 127 2.15 4.62 33.60
C PRO A 127 0.97 5.58 33.46
N ALA A 128 0.95 6.69 34.22
CA ALA A 128 -0.16 7.65 34.18
C ALA A 128 -0.24 8.36 32.82
N LEU A 129 0.90 8.82 32.30
CA LEU A 129 0.98 9.40 30.97
C LEU A 129 0.58 8.38 29.89
N MET A 130 0.95 7.11 30.06
CA MET A 130 0.55 6.03 29.15
C MET A 130 -0.96 5.81 29.12
N VAL A 131 -1.60 5.75 30.29
CA VAL A 131 -3.06 5.63 30.39
C VAL A 131 -3.75 6.83 29.76
N LEU A 132 -3.26 8.05 30.01
CA LEU A 132 -3.79 9.27 29.40
C LEU A 132 -3.63 9.27 27.87
N TRP A 133 -2.49 8.82 27.38
CA TRP A 133 -2.22 8.71 25.94
C TRP A 133 -3.19 7.72 25.28
N ILE A 134 -3.35 6.50 25.82
CA ILE A 134 -4.31 5.50 25.34
C ILE A 134 -5.74 6.04 25.42
N ALA A 135 -6.12 6.64 26.55
CA ALA A 135 -7.45 7.20 26.75
C ALA A 135 -7.76 8.32 25.74
N SER A 136 -6.78 9.17 25.43
CA SER A 136 -6.95 10.22 24.42
C SER A 136 -7.15 9.66 23.01
N ALA A 137 -6.45 8.58 22.64
CA ALA A 137 -6.65 7.88 21.38
C ALA A 137 -8.07 7.29 21.27
N VAL A 138 -8.52 6.61 22.33
CA VAL A 138 -9.86 6.02 22.39
C VAL A 138 -10.94 7.11 22.33
N ALA A 139 -10.77 8.19 23.09
CA ALA A 139 -11.69 9.32 23.08
C ALA A 139 -11.74 10.03 21.71
N MET A 140 -10.60 10.16 21.03
CA MET A 140 -10.52 10.68 19.67
C MET A 140 -11.34 9.83 18.70
N VAL A 141 -11.24 8.49 18.79
CA VAL A 141 -12.04 7.57 17.97
C VAL A 141 -13.54 7.71 18.23
N PHE A 142 -13.95 7.69 19.50
CA PHE A 142 -15.37 7.77 19.83
C PHE A 142 -15.98 9.13 19.51
N SER A 143 -15.23 10.23 19.70
CA SER A 143 -15.74 11.57 19.44
C SER A 143 -16.15 11.79 17.97
N ILE A 144 -15.37 11.32 16.99
CA ILE A 144 -15.79 11.41 15.58
C ILE A 144 -16.94 10.46 15.23
N LEU A 145 -16.99 9.27 15.84
CA LEU A 145 -18.10 8.35 15.66
C LEU A 145 -19.41 8.95 16.22
N PHE A 146 -19.38 9.56 17.41
CA PHE A 146 -20.51 10.29 17.97
C PHE A 146 -20.85 11.55 17.17
N ALA A 147 -19.87 12.28 16.65
CA ALA A 147 -20.10 13.41 15.78
C ALA A 147 -20.89 13.00 14.52
N ALA A 148 -20.55 11.84 13.95
CA ALA A 148 -21.18 11.29 12.75
C ALA A 148 -22.55 10.65 13.02
N LEU A 149 -22.67 9.88 14.11
CA LEU A 149 -23.79 8.96 14.36
C LEU A 149 -24.70 9.37 15.53
N GLY A 150 -24.20 10.16 16.47
CA GLY A 150 -24.90 10.50 17.71
C GLY A 150 -25.47 9.27 18.41
N GLY A 151 -26.75 9.31 18.76
CA GLY A 151 -27.46 8.21 19.42
C GLY A 151 -27.58 6.93 18.58
N ALA A 152 -27.37 6.98 17.26
CA ALA A 152 -27.39 5.78 16.40
C ALA A 152 -26.12 4.92 16.53
N LEU A 153 -25.08 5.41 17.22
CA LEU A 153 -23.86 4.64 17.42
C LEU A 153 -24.13 3.34 18.18
N GLY A 154 -24.99 3.38 19.21
CA GLY A 154 -25.34 2.20 20.01
C GLY A 154 -26.08 1.13 19.22
N SER A 155 -27.04 1.53 18.36
CA SER A 155 -27.78 0.58 17.51
C SER A 155 -26.88 -0.02 16.43
N LEU A 156 -26.04 0.79 15.78
CA LEU A 156 -25.07 0.31 14.81
C LEU A 156 -24.04 -0.63 15.45
N ALA A 157 -23.54 -0.29 16.64
CA ALA A 157 -22.62 -1.15 17.39
C ALA A 157 -23.28 -2.49 17.78
N ALA A 158 -24.57 -2.49 18.12
CA ALA A 158 -25.31 -3.73 18.39
C ALA A 158 -25.46 -4.61 17.14
N GLN A 159 -25.72 -4.01 15.97
CA GLN A 159 -25.80 -4.71 14.69
C GLN A 159 -24.44 -5.25 14.23
N LEU A 160 -23.38 -4.47 14.42
CA LEU A 160 -22.00 -4.83 14.09
C LEU A 160 -21.31 -5.66 15.18
N ARG A 161 -21.96 -5.92 16.32
CA ARG A 161 -21.39 -6.67 17.45
C ARG A 161 -20.71 -7.98 17.05
N PRO A 162 -21.30 -8.88 16.24
CA PRO A 162 -20.61 -10.12 15.84
C PRO A 162 -19.37 -9.85 14.99
N VAL A 163 -19.38 -8.81 14.17
CA VAL A 163 -18.25 -8.39 13.34
C VAL A 163 -17.13 -7.84 14.23
N LEU A 164 -17.46 -6.90 15.12
CA LEU A 164 -16.50 -6.31 16.06
C LEU A 164 -15.91 -7.36 17.00
N PHE A 165 -16.74 -8.29 17.48
CA PHE A 165 -16.28 -9.40 18.33
C PHE A 165 -15.34 -10.34 17.55
N GLY A 166 -15.69 -10.71 16.33
CA GLY A 166 -14.81 -11.49 15.46
C GLY A 166 -13.49 -10.77 15.18
N ALA A 167 -13.53 -9.45 14.93
CA ALA A 167 -12.34 -8.64 14.69
C ALA A 167 -11.42 -8.62 15.92
N LEU A 168 -12.00 -8.41 17.11
CA LEU A 168 -11.26 -8.44 18.38
C LEU A 168 -10.69 -9.83 18.65
N LEU A 169 -11.46 -10.89 18.43
CA LEU A 169 -11.00 -12.26 18.66
C LEU A 169 -9.84 -12.63 17.73
N VAL A 170 -9.91 -12.24 16.45
CA VAL A 170 -8.79 -12.42 15.52
C VAL A 170 -7.59 -11.56 15.92
N GLY A 171 -7.81 -10.29 16.29
CA GLY A 171 -6.75 -9.36 16.67
C GLY A 171 -5.99 -9.78 17.93
N PHE A 172 -6.73 -10.10 19.00
CA PHE A 172 -6.16 -10.63 20.24
C PHE A 172 -5.59 -12.04 20.05
N GLY A 173 -6.26 -12.88 19.26
CA GLY A 173 -5.75 -14.21 18.92
C GLY A 173 -4.38 -14.13 18.27
N PHE A 174 -4.20 -13.24 17.30
CA PHE A 174 -2.90 -13.03 16.66
C PHE A 174 -1.83 -12.53 17.66
N ALA A 175 -2.18 -11.54 18.49
CA ALA A 175 -1.28 -11.02 19.52
C ALA A 175 -0.86 -12.08 20.56
N LEU A 176 -1.69 -13.11 20.80
CA LEU A 176 -1.36 -14.24 21.68
C LEU A 176 -0.60 -15.36 20.96
N VAL A 177 -0.92 -15.62 19.70
CA VAL A 177 -0.29 -16.69 18.91
C VAL A 177 1.15 -16.35 18.58
N VAL A 178 1.47 -15.07 18.31
CA VAL A 178 2.84 -14.67 17.97
C VAL A 178 3.86 -15.06 19.06
N PRO A 179 3.69 -14.69 20.34
CA PRO A 179 4.58 -15.14 21.43
C PRO A 179 4.59 -16.65 21.67
N LEU A 180 3.51 -17.37 21.34
CA LEU A 180 3.44 -18.83 21.49
C LEU A 180 4.16 -19.57 20.39
N VAL A 181 4.17 -19.03 19.17
CA VAL A 181 4.86 -19.61 18.01
C VAL A 181 6.33 -19.20 17.97
N GLN A 182 6.67 -18.02 18.51
CA GLN A 182 8.02 -17.48 18.46
C GLN A 182 9.09 -18.44 19.04
N PRO A 183 8.88 -19.18 20.14
CA PRO A 183 9.85 -20.17 20.62
C PRO A 183 10.13 -21.31 19.63
N PHE A 184 9.17 -21.64 18.77
CA PHE A 184 9.26 -22.74 17.80
C PHE A 184 9.93 -22.36 16.47
N TRP A 185 10.53 -21.16 16.42
CA TRP A 185 11.14 -20.65 15.20
C TRP A 185 12.33 -21.49 14.73
N LEU A 186 13.07 -22.11 15.67
CA LEU A 186 14.23 -22.96 15.39
C LEU A 186 13.81 -24.25 14.66
N GLU A 187 12.73 -24.92 15.10
CA GLU A 187 12.27 -26.15 14.42
C GLU A 187 11.79 -25.88 12.99
N ILE A 188 11.36 -24.65 12.69
CA ILE A 188 10.95 -24.23 11.35
C ILE A 188 12.15 -23.75 10.52
N SER A 189 13.15 -23.15 11.15
CA SER A 189 14.33 -22.62 10.47
C SER A 189 15.29 -23.71 10.00
N LEU A 190 15.41 -24.82 10.75
CA LEU A 190 16.28 -25.95 10.36
C LEU A 190 15.89 -26.56 8.99
N PRO A 191 14.62 -26.91 8.71
CA PRO A 191 14.19 -27.35 7.38
C PRO A 191 14.49 -26.33 6.27
N VAL A 192 14.31 -25.03 6.54
CA VAL A 192 14.64 -23.97 5.58
C VAL A 192 16.14 -23.93 5.31
N LEU A 193 16.97 -24.10 6.34
CA LEU A 193 18.42 -24.12 6.26
C LEU A 193 18.90 -25.26 5.34
N PHE A 194 18.40 -26.48 5.57
CA PHE A 194 18.74 -27.64 4.76
C PHE A 194 18.18 -27.56 3.34
N LEU A 195 16.97 -27.01 3.16
CA LEU A 195 16.42 -26.76 1.82
C LEU A 195 17.32 -25.78 1.04
N THR A 196 17.74 -24.70 1.68
CA THR A 196 18.64 -23.68 1.09
C THR A 196 19.97 -24.31 0.69
N PHE A 197 20.58 -25.10 1.58
CA PHE A 197 21.79 -25.86 1.28
C PHE A 197 21.59 -26.85 0.13
N GLY A 198 20.46 -27.55 0.09
CA GLY A 198 20.11 -28.47 -1.00
C GLY A 198 20.00 -27.76 -2.34
N ILE A 199 19.41 -26.56 -2.38
CA ILE A 199 19.33 -25.72 -3.59
C ILE A 199 20.73 -25.25 -4.02
N LEU A 200 21.53 -24.75 -3.08
CA LEU A 200 22.87 -24.25 -3.37
C LEU A 200 23.82 -25.36 -3.84
N SER A 201 23.76 -26.55 -3.24
CA SER A 201 24.64 -27.67 -3.59
C SER A 201 24.42 -28.21 -5.02
N VAL A 202 23.27 -27.95 -5.63
CA VAL A 202 23.01 -28.27 -7.04
C VAL A 202 23.76 -27.34 -7.99
N CYS A 203 23.93 -26.07 -7.61
CA CYS A 203 24.44 -25.02 -8.50
C CYS A 203 25.84 -24.50 -8.12
N CYS A 204 26.30 -24.74 -6.90
CA CYS A 204 27.47 -24.13 -6.30
C CYS A 204 28.35 -25.18 -5.62
N GLU A 205 29.45 -25.56 -6.28
CA GLU A 205 30.45 -26.44 -5.68
C GLU A 205 31.10 -25.73 -4.49
N GLY A 206 31.06 -26.32 -3.29
CA GLY A 206 31.58 -25.70 -2.06
C GLY A 206 30.55 -24.96 -1.22
N ALA A 207 29.25 -25.09 -1.53
CA ALA A 207 28.20 -24.70 -0.58
C ALA A 207 28.37 -25.45 0.75
N TRP A 208 28.02 -24.80 1.86
CA TRP A 208 28.17 -25.35 3.21
C TRP A 208 27.01 -24.91 4.11
N VAL A 209 26.82 -25.66 5.20
CA VAL A 209 25.78 -25.40 6.21
C VAL A 209 26.32 -25.70 7.61
N ASP A 210 26.02 -24.83 8.55
CA ASP A 210 26.30 -24.98 9.98
C ASP A 210 24.98 -24.82 10.78
N PRO A 211 24.36 -25.94 11.20
CA PRO A 211 23.11 -25.92 11.95
C PRO A 211 23.22 -25.28 13.35
N ASP A 212 24.40 -25.31 13.98
CA ASP A 212 24.55 -24.88 15.38
C ASP A 212 24.40 -23.36 15.51
N ILE A 213 24.85 -22.61 14.51
CA ILE A 213 24.68 -21.17 14.39
C ILE A 213 23.61 -20.77 13.36
N SER A 214 22.86 -21.74 12.82
CA SER A 214 21.85 -21.52 11.77
C SER A 214 22.41 -20.77 10.54
N ALA A 215 23.64 -21.10 10.12
CA ALA A 215 24.31 -20.46 9.00
C ALA A 215 24.32 -21.36 7.76
N VAL A 216 24.13 -20.74 6.60
CA VAL A 216 24.28 -21.39 5.29
C VAL A 216 24.97 -20.42 4.35
N GLY A 217 25.91 -20.92 3.55
CA GLY A 217 26.77 -20.07 2.76
C GLY A 217 27.39 -20.76 1.56
N PHE A 218 28.04 -19.94 0.75
CA PHE A 218 28.79 -20.35 -0.42
C PHE A 218 30.01 -19.41 -0.56
N ASP A 219 31.19 -19.99 -0.75
CA ASP A 219 32.48 -19.29 -0.77
C ASP A 219 32.65 -18.34 0.43
N ASN A 220 32.67 -17.02 0.19
CA ASN A 220 32.97 -15.98 1.17
C ASN A 220 31.71 -15.31 1.72
N PHE A 221 30.52 -15.71 1.26
CA PHE A 221 29.26 -15.12 1.69
C PHE A 221 28.37 -16.14 2.39
N ALA A 222 27.87 -15.78 3.57
CA ALA A 222 27.00 -16.62 4.36
C ALA A 222 25.89 -15.80 4.99
N VAL A 223 24.76 -16.46 5.23
CA VAL A 223 23.59 -15.89 5.88
C VAL A 223 23.32 -16.68 7.15
N VAL A 224 23.15 -15.96 8.25
CA VAL A 224 22.62 -16.51 9.50
C VAL A 224 21.10 -16.35 9.46
N VAL A 225 20.37 -17.45 9.48
CA VAL A 225 18.90 -17.46 9.44
C VAL A 225 18.37 -17.05 10.81
N ASN A 226 17.93 -15.79 10.93
CA ASN A 226 17.30 -15.27 12.15
C ASN A 226 15.76 -15.52 12.14
N PRO A 227 15.04 -15.22 13.24
CA PRO A 227 13.59 -15.42 13.31
C PRO A 227 12.81 -14.74 12.18
N SER A 228 13.25 -13.56 11.72
CA SER A 228 12.61 -12.84 10.61
C SER A 228 12.80 -13.50 9.24
N CYS A 229 13.85 -14.33 9.08
CA CYS A 229 14.17 -15.08 7.86
C CYS A 229 13.60 -16.51 7.83
N SER A 230 13.02 -16.98 8.94
CA SER A 230 12.47 -18.34 9.09
C SER A 230 11.37 -18.70 8.07
N GLY A 231 10.76 -17.71 7.42
CA GLY A 231 9.66 -17.90 6.47
C GLY A 231 8.28 -18.01 7.12
N ILE A 232 8.19 -18.02 8.45
CA ILE A 232 6.92 -18.12 9.21
C ILE A 232 5.97 -16.99 8.83
N ALA A 233 6.45 -15.76 8.79
CA ALA A 233 5.65 -14.60 8.44
C ALA A 233 5.07 -14.72 7.02
N GLY A 234 5.87 -15.16 6.05
CA GLY A 234 5.43 -15.39 4.68
C GLY A 234 4.39 -16.50 4.56
N MET A 235 4.59 -17.63 5.24
CA MET A 235 3.61 -18.72 5.29
C MET A 235 2.29 -18.28 5.92
N ALA A 236 2.35 -17.55 7.03
CA ALA A 236 1.17 -17.02 7.71
C ALA A 236 0.40 -16.03 6.83
N LEU A 237 1.11 -15.12 6.14
CA LEU A 237 0.50 -14.15 5.23
C LEU A 237 -0.17 -14.83 4.03
N VAL A 238 0.46 -15.85 3.44
CA VAL A 238 -0.15 -16.64 2.35
C VAL A 238 -1.39 -17.39 2.84
N ALA A 239 -1.31 -18.03 4.01
CA ALA A 239 -2.46 -18.74 4.59
C ALA A 239 -3.64 -17.79 4.86
N LEU A 240 -3.37 -16.62 5.44
CA LEU A 240 -4.38 -15.60 5.72
C LEU A 240 -5.03 -15.08 4.44
N PHE A 241 -4.21 -14.77 3.42
CA PHE A 241 -4.70 -14.34 2.12
C PHE A 241 -5.60 -15.39 1.47
N LEU A 242 -5.15 -16.66 1.43
CA LEU A 242 -5.90 -17.75 0.81
C LEU A 242 -7.18 -18.09 1.57
N ALA A 243 -7.18 -18.04 2.90
CA ALA A 243 -8.39 -18.19 3.69
C ALA A 243 -9.43 -17.11 3.32
N GLY A 244 -8.98 -15.87 3.13
CA GLY A 244 -9.84 -14.79 2.69
C GLY A 244 -10.35 -14.93 1.26
N TYR A 245 -9.47 -15.33 0.35
CA TYR A 245 -9.83 -15.65 -1.03
C TYR A 245 -10.90 -16.74 -1.10
N LEU A 246 -10.68 -17.88 -0.42
CA LEU A 246 -11.62 -19.00 -0.39
C LEU A 246 -12.97 -18.61 0.20
N TRP A 247 -12.98 -17.80 1.26
CA TRP A 247 -14.24 -17.33 1.85
C TRP A 247 -14.99 -16.38 0.91
N ARG A 248 -14.28 -15.42 0.30
CA ARG A 248 -14.88 -14.38 -0.56
C ARG A 248 -15.47 -14.97 -1.83
N PHE A 249 -14.81 -16.00 -2.38
CA PHE A 249 -15.22 -16.70 -3.60
C PHE A 249 -15.75 -18.10 -3.29
N ARG A 250 -16.31 -18.33 -2.08
CA ARG A 250 -16.74 -19.66 -1.63
C ARG A 250 -17.83 -20.30 -2.50
N GLU A 251 -18.60 -19.47 -3.20
CA GLU A 251 -19.66 -19.93 -4.12
C GLU A 251 -19.10 -20.34 -5.49
N GLU A 252 -17.90 -19.88 -5.83
CA GLU A 252 -17.18 -20.27 -7.05
C GLU A 252 -16.39 -21.58 -6.82
N HIS A 253 -15.98 -21.85 -5.58
CA HIS A 253 -15.09 -22.95 -5.23
C HIS A 253 -15.83 -24.20 -4.72
N ARG A 254 -15.29 -25.38 -5.03
CA ARG A 254 -15.82 -26.67 -4.56
C ARG A 254 -15.24 -27.04 -3.20
N PHE A 255 -16.09 -27.04 -2.17
CA PHE A 255 -15.72 -27.54 -0.85
C PHE A 255 -16.02 -29.04 -0.71
N PRO A 256 -15.17 -29.82 -0.04
CA PRO A 256 -13.99 -29.39 0.75
C PRO A 256 -12.67 -29.26 -0.05
N GLN A 257 -12.63 -29.60 -1.34
CA GLN A 257 -11.40 -29.66 -2.14
C GLN A 257 -10.61 -28.34 -2.12
N ALA A 258 -11.31 -27.21 -2.18
CA ALA A 258 -10.70 -25.88 -2.16
C ALA A 258 -9.89 -25.60 -0.88
N LEU A 259 -10.15 -26.30 0.23
CA LEU A 259 -9.35 -26.17 1.46
C LEU A 259 -7.90 -26.62 1.27
N LEU A 260 -7.61 -27.48 0.27
CA LEU A 260 -6.24 -27.90 -0.06
C LEU A 260 -5.37 -26.76 -0.60
N LEU A 261 -5.97 -25.67 -1.08
CA LEU A 261 -5.22 -24.52 -1.58
C LEU A 261 -4.41 -23.86 -0.45
N VAL A 262 -4.90 -23.88 0.80
CA VAL A 262 -4.19 -23.29 1.95
C VAL A 262 -2.89 -24.05 2.28
N PRO A 263 -2.89 -25.37 2.57
CA PRO A 263 -1.65 -26.09 2.84
C PRO A 263 -0.72 -26.13 1.62
N LEU A 264 -1.26 -26.17 0.39
CA LEU A 264 -0.46 -26.03 -0.83
C LEU A 264 0.26 -24.67 -0.87
N GLY A 265 -0.45 -23.58 -0.56
CA GLY A 265 0.14 -22.25 -0.51
C GLY A 265 1.18 -22.07 0.57
N VAL A 266 0.95 -22.63 1.75
CA VAL A 266 1.95 -22.68 2.82
C VAL A 266 3.21 -23.44 2.37
N GLY A 267 3.05 -24.61 1.75
CA GLY A 267 4.16 -25.40 1.22
C GLY A 267 4.93 -24.67 0.11
N LEU A 268 4.24 -24.02 -0.82
CA LEU A 268 4.87 -23.21 -1.86
C LEU A 268 5.59 -21.98 -1.29
N SER A 269 5.02 -21.35 -0.25
CA SER A 269 5.67 -20.24 0.47
C SER A 269 6.95 -20.68 1.18
N PHE A 270 6.95 -21.86 1.79
CA PHE A 270 8.14 -22.49 2.37
C PHE A 270 9.24 -22.73 1.31
N LEU A 271 8.88 -23.32 0.17
CA LEU A 271 9.82 -23.55 -0.94
C LEU A 271 10.37 -22.24 -1.52
N ALA A 272 9.50 -21.24 -1.67
CA ALA A 272 9.87 -19.92 -2.14
C ALA A 272 10.84 -19.22 -1.16
N ASN A 273 10.71 -19.43 0.15
CA ASN A 273 11.66 -18.90 1.12
C ASN A 273 13.04 -19.53 1.00
N GLY A 274 13.14 -20.84 0.73
CA GLY A 274 14.41 -21.50 0.42
C GLY A 274 15.09 -20.92 -0.83
N LEU A 275 14.30 -20.69 -1.89
CA LEU A 275 14.79 -20.01 -3.11
C LEU A 275 15.22 -18.56 -2.82
N ARG A 276 14.47 -17.83 -1.99
CA ARG A 276 14.80 -16.45 -1.58
C ARG A 276 16.15 -16.40 -0.87
N ILE A 277 16.38 -17.26 0.13
CA ILE A 277 17.65 -17.25 0.89
C ILE A 277 18.81 -17.72 0.01
N SER A 278 18.58 -18.71 -0.86
CA SER A 278 19.59 -19.12 -1.85
C SER A 278 19.97 -17.96 -2.78
N GLY A 279 18.96 -17.25 -3.30
CA GLY A 279 19.16 -16.05 -4.10
C GLY A 279 19.88 -14.93 -3.35
N LEU A 280 19.57 -14.74 -2.06
CA LEU A 280 20.24 -13.76 -1.20
C LEU A 280 21.73 -14.05 -1.08
N ILE A 281 22.13 -15.32 -0.92
CA ILE A 281 23.53 -15.75 -0.85
C ILE A 281 24.23 -15.53 -2.20
N LEU A 282 23.60 -15.92 -3.31
CA LEU A 282 24.15 -15.73 -4.65
C LEU A 282 24.33 -14.24 -4.98
N VAL A 283 23.34 -13.40 -4.65
CA VAL A 283 23.43 -11.95 -4.82
C VAL A 283 24.52 -11.37 -3.92
N GLY A 284 24.62 -11.80 -2.67
CA GLY A 284 25.65 -11.34 -1.73
C GLY A 284 27.06 -11.64 -2.22
N GLN A 285 27.27 -12.84 -2.75
CA GLN A 285 28.55 -13.29 -3.29
C GLN A 285 28.93 -12.57 -4.60
N ASN A 286 27.97 -12.35 -5.52
CA ASN A 286 28.28 -11.86 -6.87
C ASN A 286 28.09 -10.35 -7.06
N LEU A 287 27.13 -9.75 -6.36
CA LEU A 287 26.76 -8.34 -6.48
C LEU A 287 27.12 -7.53 -5.22
N GLY A 288 27.37 -8.21 -4.10
CA GLY A 288 27.88 -7.61 -2.88
C GLY A 288 26.88 -7.61 -1.72
N PRO A 289 27.38 -7.46 -0.48
CA PRO A 289 26.59 -7.58 0.75
C PRO A 289 25.51 -6.49 0.88
N GLU A 290 25.74 -5.30 0.34
CA GLU A 290 24.79 -4.18 0.44
C GLU A 290 23.49 -4.44 -0.33
N ILE A 291 23.60 -4.97 -1.57
CA ILE A 291 22.43 -5.30 -2.39
C ILE A 291 21.68 -6.48 -1.76
N ALA A 292 22.41 -7.48 -1.27
CA ALA A 292 21.82 -8.64 -0.60
C ALA A 292 21.02 -8.23 0.64
N ASN A 293 21.67 -7.64 1.65
CA ASN A 293 21.05 -7.35 2.94
C ASN A 293 20.01 -6.22 2.89
N GLY A 294 20.17 -5.27 1.94
CA GLY A 294 19.21 -4.19 1.74
C GLY A 294 18.10 -4.57 0.77
N ALA A 295 18.31 -4.25 -0.50
CA ALA A 295 17.26 -4.24 -1.50
C ALA A 295 16.70 -5.62 -1.82
N PHE A 296 17.57 -6.62 -2.01
CA PHE A 296 17.14 -7.99 -2.32
C PHE A 296 16.38 -8.61 -1.16
N HIS A 297 16.93 -8.51 0.06
CA HIS A 297 16.30 -9.08 1.25
C HIS A 297 14.85 -8.58 1.42
N SER A 298 14.64 -7.26 1.34
CA SER A 298 13.32 -6.68 1.54
C SER A 298 12.36 -6.97 0.37
N LEU A 299 12.77 -6.72 -0.87
CA LEU A 299 11.87 -6.80 -2.03
C LEU A 299 11.59 -8.22 -2.51
N ALA A 300 12.57 -9.13 -2.44
CA ALA A 300 12.40 -10.50 -2.92
C ALA A 300 11.29 -11.24 -2.15
N GLY A 301 11.16 -10.99 -0.84
CA GLY A 301 10.08 -11.56 -0.03
C GLY A 301 8.68 -11.21 -0.58
N TRP A 302 8.48 -9.94 -0.93
CA TRP A 302 7.22 -9.48 -1.52
C TRP A 302 6.98 -10.03 -2.94
N VAL A 303 8.04 -10.13 -3.76
CA VAL A 303 7.95 -10.76 -5.08
C VAL A 303 7.47 -12.21 -4.97
N PHE A 304 8.12 -13.01 -4.13
CA PHE A 304 7.72 -14.40 -3.91
C PHE A 304 6.31 -14.53 -3.32
N PHE A 305 5.94 -13.66 -2.37
CA PHE A 305 4.58 -13.61 -1.84
C PHE A 305 3.54 -13.37 -2.94
N CYS A 306 3.75 -12.37 -3.80
CA CYS A 306 2.85 -12.08 -4.92
C CYS A 306 2.80 -13.23 -5.92
N LEU A 307 3.94 -13.82 -6.28
CA LEU A 307 4.01 -14.96 -7.20
C LEU A 307 3.23 -16.17 -6.68
N VAL A 308 3.41 -16.54 -5.42
CA VAL A 308 2.72 -17.67 -4.80
C VAL A 308 1.21 -17.39 -4.71
N THR A 309 0.81 -16.23 -4.16
CA THR A 309 -0.62 -15.91 -3.96
C THR A 309 -1.37 -15.75 -5.28
N LEU A 310 -0.86 -14.92 -6.21
CA LEU A 310 -1.49 -14.70 -7.51
C LEU A 310 -1.44 -15.96 -8.38
N GLY A 311 -0.34 -16.72 -8.31
CA GLY A 311 -0.20 -18.01 -8.99
C GLY A 311 -1.26 -19.01 -8.53
N ILE A 312 -1.48 -19.14 -7.22
CA ILE A 312 -2.52 -20.02 -6.68
C ILE A 312 -3.92 -19.54 -7.08
N VAL A 313 -4.19 -18.22 -7.05
CA VAL A 313 -5.47 -17.67 -7.51
C VAL A 313 -5.69 -17.99 -9.00
N ALA A 314 -4.69 -17.79 -9.85
CA ALA A 314 -4.79 -18.14 -11.27
C ALA A 314 -5.01 -19.65 -11.48
N ILE A 315 -4.18 -20.50 -10.86
CA ILE A 315 -4.27 -21.96 -10.98
C ILE A 315 -5.61 -22.47 -10.47
N SER A 316 -6.04 -22.00 -9.29
CA SER A 316 -7.35 -22.37 -8.73
C SER A 316 -8.48 -22.02 -9.66
N ARG A 317 -8.39 -20.93 -10.44
CA ARG A 317 -9.36 -20.51 -11.45
C ARG A 317 -9.33 -21.29 -12.76
N HIS A 318 -8.23 -21.96 -13.07
CA HIS A 318 -8.11 -22.76 -14.30
C HIS A 318 -8.31 -24.26 -14.07
N ILE A 319 -8.10 -24.78 -12.86
CA ILE A 319 -8.25 -26.20 -12.55
C ILE A 319 -9.70 -26.49 -12.12
N THR A 320 -10.43 -27.24 -12.95
CA THR A 320 -11.83 -27.65 -12.74
C THR A 320 -12.08 -28.40 -11.43
N TRP A 321 -11.06 -29.05 -10.88
CA TRP A 321 -11.16 -29.77 -9.59
C TRP A 321 -11.50 -28.86 -8.41
N PHE A 322 -11.13 -27.57 -8.48
CA PHE A 322 -11.42 -26.58 -7.43
C PHE A 322 -12.72 -25.81 -7.66
N HIS A 323 -13.44 -26.02 -8.78
CA HIS A 323 -14.62 -25.24 -9.16
C HIS A 323 -15.96 -25.93 -8.88
N ALA A 324 -16.92 -25.16 -8.38
CA ALA A 324 -18.28 -25.61 -8.13
C ALA A 324 -19.24 -25.41 -9.33
N ARG A 325 -18.93 -24.47 -10.25
CA ARG A 325 -19.74 -24.13 -11.43
C ARG A 325 -18.86 -23.73 -12.62
N ASP A 326 -19.37 -23.88 -13.85
CA ASP A 326 -18.77 -23.26 -15.04
C ASP A 326 -18.76 -21.73 -14.90
N ILE A 327 -17.55 -21.16 -14.76
CA ILE A 327 -17.28 -19.73 -14.50
C ILE A 327 -17.66 -18.83 -15.70
N SER A 328 -18.04 -19.43 -16.83
CA SER A 328 -18.27 -18.79 -18.13
C SER A 328 -19.28 -17.62 -18.12
N SER A 329 -20.18 -17.52 -17.13
CA SER A 329 -21.21 -16.48 -17.09
C SER A 329 -20.89 -15.26 -16.22
N ALA A 330 -19.95 -15.35 -15.27
CA ALA A 330 -19.64 -14.26 -14.33
C ALA A 330 -18.52 -13.31 -14.83
N GLN A 331 -17.67 -13.77 -15.75
CA GLN A 331 -16.52 -13.01 -16.27
C GLN A 331 -16.89 -11.86 -17.23
N ALA A 332 -18.13 -11.81 -17.73
CA ALA A 332 -18.53 -10.86 -18.76
C ALA A 332 -18.85 -9.44 -18.25
N SER A 333 -18.95 -9.20 -16.94
CA SER A 333 -19.49 -7.92 -16.40
C SER A 333 -18.44 -6.84 -16.09
N ASP A 334 -17.14 -7.15 -16.04
CA ASP A 334 -16.08 -6.21 -15.57
C ASP A 334 -14.89 -6.10 -16.55
N SER A 335 -15.16 -6.12 -17.86
CA SER A 335 -14.14 -6.12 -18.94
C SER A 335 -13.18 -4.93 -18.93
N ALA A 336 -13.56 -3.81 -18.29
CA ALA A 336 -12.77 -2.59 -18.29
C ALA A 336 -11.73 -2.51 -17.18
N THR A 337 -11.84 -3.29 -16.08
CA THR A 337 -10.94 -3.16 -14.92
C THR A 337 -9.45 -3.35 -15.25
N PRO A 338 -9.04 -4.36 -16.05
CA PRO A 338 -7.64 -4.55 -16.43
C PRO A 338 -7.04 -3.33 -17.15
N ASP A 339 -7.82 -2.62 -17.98
CA ASP A 339 -7.37 -1.45 -18.73
C ASP A 339 -6.88 -0.30 -17.82
N PHE A 340 -7.43 -0.20 -16.61
CA PHE A 340 -7.09 0.87 -15.66
C PHE A 340 -6.02 0.45 -14.65
N LEU A 341 -5.98 -0.83 -14.26
CA LEU A 341 -5.11 -1.31 -13.17
C LEU A 341 -3.85 -2.01 -13.66
N LEU A 342 -3.92 -2.79 -14.74
CA LEU A 342 -2.78 -3.61 -15.15
C LEU A 342 -1.53 -2.78 -15.46
N PRO A 343 -1.59 -1.59 -16.10
CA PRO A 343 -0.40 -0.79 -16.36
C PRO A 343 0.38 -0.39 -15.10
N VAL A 344 -0.32 0.04 -14.04
CA VAL A 344 0.32 0.39 -12.78
C VAL A 344 0.82 -0.86 -12.04
N LEU A 345 0.10 -1.98 -12.13
CA LEU A 345 0.53 -3.24 -11.54
C LEU A 345 1.79 -3.80 -12.20
N VAL A 346 1.91 -3.67 -13.52
CA VAL A 346 3.13 -4.01 -14.26
C VAL A 346 4.26 -3.08 -13.85
N TRP A 347 4.01 -1.78 -13.75
CA TRP A 347 5.00 -0.82 -13.27
C TRP A 347 5.54 -1.18 -11.89
N LEU A 348 4.64 -1.43 -10.93
CA LEU A 348 5.00 -1.81 -9.56
C LEU A 348 5.69 -3.17 -9.50
N GLY A 349 5.18 -4.18 -10.23
CA GLY A 349 5.78 -5.52 -10.25
C GLY A 349 7.20 -5.50 -10.82
N VAL A 350 7.41 -4.79 -11.93
CA VAL A 350 8.76 -4.64 -12.50
C VAL A 350 9.63 -3.77 -11.59
N ALA A 351 9.08 -2.77 -10.91
CA ALA A 351 9.81 -1.98 -9.93
C ALA A 351 10.30 -2.80 -8.75
N MET A 352 9.47 -3.70 -8.21
CA MET A 352 9.87 -4.61 -7.14
C MET A 352 10.96 -5.58 -7.60
N LEU A 353 10.84 -6.13 -8.82
CA LEU A 353 11.83 -7.04 -9.40
C LEU A 353 13.17 -6.35 -9.64
N THR A 354 13.15 -5.20 -10.31
CA THR A 354 14.36 -4.44 -10.65
C THR A 354 15.03 -3.84 -9.41
N GLY A 355 14.22 -3.32 -8.48
CA GLY A 355 14.68 -2.79 -7.21
C GLY A 355 15.41 -3.83 -6.36
N ALA A 356 15.03 -5.11 -6.42
CA ALA A 356 15.71 -6.17 -5.69
C ALA A 356 17.20 -6.33 -6.07
N PHE A 357 17.63 -5.78 -7.22
CA PHE A 357 19.00 -5.87 -7.72
C PHE A 357 19.68 -4.51 -7.90
N SER A 358 19.08 -3.41 -7.42
CA SER A 358 19.61 -2.06 -7.59
C SER A 358 19.66 -1.32 -6.25
N VAL A 359 20.73 -0.56 -6.03
CA VAL A 359 20.91 0.36 -4.90
C VAL A 359 21.22 1.74 -5.48
N GLY A 360 20.87 2.82 -4.76
CA GLY A 360 21.06 4.18 -5.26
C GLY A 360 20.04 4.54 -6.34
N GLN A 361 20.50 5.09 -7.46
CA GLN A 361 19.64 5.34 -8.61
C GLN A 361 19.26 4.01 -9.27
N ASP A 362 17.97 3.82 -9.54
CA ASP A 362 17.47 2.57 -10.13
C ASP A 362 18.00 2.38 -11.56
N ALA A 363 19.12 1.67 -11.71
CA ALA A 363 19.78 1.42 -12.99
C ALA A 363 18.81 0.74 -13.99
N LEU A 364 17.95 -0.13 -13.48
CA LEU A 364 17.04 -0.93 -14.29
C LEU A 364 15.70 -0.22 -14.58
N TYR A 365 15.57 1.07 -14.26
CA TYR A 365 14.40 1.89 -14.56
C TYR A 365 13.92 1.79 -16.03
N PRO A 366 14.79 1.74 -17.06
CA PRO A 366 14.34 1.54 -18.44
C PRO A 366 13.45 0.31 -18.65
N LEU A 367 13.69 -0.78 -17.90
CA LEU A 367 12.88 -2.00 -18.00
C LEU A 367 11.45 -1.76 -17.53
N ARG A 368 11.24 -0.94 -16.49
CA ARG A 368 9.91 -0.54 -16.00
C ARG A 368 9.13 0.16 -17.09
N VAL A 369 9.77 1.13 -17.74
CA VAL A 369 9.18 1.89 -18.85
C VAL A 369 8.82 0.98 -20.01
N VAL A 370 9.75 0.13 -20.47
CA VAL A 370 9.51 -0.78 -21.60
C VAL A 370 8.38 -1.76 -21.29
N ALA A 371 8.40 -2.42 -20.12
CA ALA A 371 7.39 -3.39 -19.74
C ALA A 371 5.99 -2.76 -19.62
N THR A 372 5.87 -1.58 -19.00
CA THR A 372 4.59 -0.89 -18.88
C THR A 372 4.08 -0.40 -20.23
N VAL A 373 4.96 0.08 -21.12
CA VAL A 373 4.59 0.42 -22.49
C VAL A 373 4.06 -0.81 -23.22
N LEU A 374 4.77 -1.95 -23.16
CA LEU A 374 4.31 -3.21 -23.75
C LEU A 374 2.96 -3.68 -23.18
N ALA A 375 2.73 -3.52 -21.88
CA ALA A 375 1.45 -3.84 -21.25
C ALA A 375 0.30 -2.94 -21.76
N LEU A 376 0.56 -1.63 -21.89
CA LEU A 376 -0.39 -0.69 -22.51
C LEU A 376 -0.67 -1.04 -23.98
N PHE A 377 0.34 -1.49 -24.73
CA PHE A 377 0.16 -1.99 -26.10
C PHE A 377 -0.75 -3.22 -26.15
N TRP A 378 -0.54 -4.19 -25.24
CA TRP A 378 -1.25 -5.47 -25.21
C TRP A 378 -2.72 -5.34 -24.82
N LEU A 379 -3.06 -4.50 -23.84
CA LEU A 379 -4.45 -4.30 -23.38
C LEU A 379 -5.34 -3.60 -24.41
N GLY A 380 -4.76 -2.74 -25.25
CA GLY A 380 -5.52 -1.73 -25.99
C GLY A 380 -5.41 -1.78 -27.50
N GLY A 381 -4.90 -2.85 -28.13
CA GLY A 381 -4.67 -2.87 -29.58
C GLY A 381 -3.62 -1.84 -30.04
N GLY A 382 -2.79 -1.36 -29.11
CA GLY A 382 -1.61 -0.53 -29.36
C GLY A 382 -1.68 0.93 -28.87
N VAL A 383 -0.52 1.61 -28.94
CA VAL A 383 -0.35 3.05 -28.64
C VAL A 383 -1.35 3.93 -29.38
N PHE A 384 -1.91 3.48 -30.51
CA PHE A 384 -2.89 4.23 -31.28
C PHE A 384 -4.22 4.46 -30.55
N THR A 385 -4.65 3.57 -29.65
CA THR A 385 -5.92 3.69 -28.90
C THR A 385 -5.73 4.53 -27.64
N LEU A 386 -4.56 4.44 -27.00
CA LEU A 386 -4.13 5.38 -25.97
C LEU A 386 -3.93 6.77 -26.57
N VAL A 387 -3.33 6.89 -27.76
CA VAL A 387 -3.17 8.14 -28.54
C VAL A 387 -4.51 8.66 -29.07
N ALA A 388 -5.46 7.80 -29.45
CA ALA A 388 -6.81 8.21 -29.86
C ALA A 388 -7.63 8.70 -28.66
N ARG A 389 -7.56 8.00 -27.51
CA ARG A 389 -8.06 8.52 -26.22
C ARG A 389 -7.35 9.82 -25.88
N CYS A 390 -6.03 9.90 -26.04
CA CYS A 390 -5.23 11.10 -25.85
C CYS A 390 -5.60 12.20 -26.85
N LYS A 391 -6.04 11.93 -28.09
CA LYS A 391 -6.53 12.95 -29.03
C LYS A 391 -7.84 13.57 -28.55
N THR A 392 -8.74 12.77 -27.99
CA THR A 392 -9.95 13.27 -27.32
C THR A 392 -9.61 13.99 -26.01
N TRP A 393 -8.52 13.58 -25.34
CA TRP A 393 -8.02 14.22 -24.12
C TRP A 393 -7.30 15.52 -24.43
N LEU A 394 -6.50 15.59 -25.51
CA LEU A 394 -5.68 16.72 -26.00
C LEU A 394 -6.47 17.70 -26.87
N ALA A 395 -7.74 17.41 -27.18
CA ALA A 395 -8.68 18.37 -27.74
C ALA A 395 -9.04 19.43 -26.67
N TYR A 396 -8.06 20.25 -26.30
CA TYR A 396 -8.21 21.42 -25.47
C TYR A 396 -8.32 22.65 -26.37
N ALA A 397 -9.31 23.49 -26.13
CA ALA A 397 -9.12 24.90 -26.44
C ALA A 397 -7.95 25.42 -25.57
N PRO A 398 -7.07 26.31 -26.05
CA PRO A 398 -5.92 26.80 -25.30
C PRO A 398 -6.24 27.31 -23.89
N GLN A 399 -7.45 27.84 -23.69
CA GLN A 399 -7.92 28.33 -22.39
C GLN A 399 -8.18 27.21 -21.38
N GLN A 400 -8.52 26.01 -21.85
CA GLN A 400 -8.93 24.89 -21.01
C GLN A 400 -7.75 24.14 -20.38
N ILE A 401 -6.53 24.29 -20.93
CA ILE A 401 -5.32 23.63 -20.40
C ILE A 401 -4.66 24.46 -19.28
N ILE A 402 -4.98 25.75 -19.18
CA ILE A 402 -4.36 26.66 -18.19
C ILE A 402 -4.61 26.17 -16.77
N ALA A 403 -5.83 25.73 -16.46
CA ALA A 403 -6.17 25.30 -15.12
C ALA A 403 -5.41 24.04 -14.64
N PRO A 404 -5.38 22.92 -15.40
CA PRO A 404 -4.56 21.77 -14.98
C PRO A 404 -3.06 22.12 -14.93
N LEU A 405 -2.54 23.00 -15.80
CA LEU A 405 -1.15 23.47 -15.70
C LEU A 405 -0.89 24.21 -14.38
N LEU A 406 -1.75 25.16 -14.00
CA LEU A 406 -1.63 25.90 -12.74
C LEU A 406 -1.74 24.99 -11.52
N ILE A 407 -2.61 23.97 -11.58
CA ILE A 407 -2.69 22.95 -10.52
C ILE A 407 -1.36 22.18 -10.45
N GLY A 408 -0.81 21.74 -11.59
CA GLY A 408 0.48 21.06 -11.64
C GLY A 408 1.65 21.89 -11.10
N VAL A 409 1.71 23.18 -11.45
CA VAL A 409 2.68 24.13 -10.87
C VAL A 409 2.50 24.24 -9.36
N SER A 410 1.25 24.32 -8.88
CA SER A 410 0.96 24.42 -7.44
C SER A 410 1.40 23.16 -6.69
N VAL A 411 1.17 21.97 -7.28
CA VAL A 411 1.64 20.70 -6.73
C VAL A 411 3.16 20.63 -6.69
N PHE A 412 3.85 21.09 -7.74
CA PHE A 412 5.31 21.17 -7.75
C PHE A 412 5.85 22.07 -6.64
N LEU A 413 5.29 23.28 -6.47
CA LEU A 413 5.71 24.20 -5.41
C LEU A 413 5.47 23.62 -4.02
N LEU A 414 4.32 22.97 -3.81
CA LEU A 414 4.02 22.24 -2.58
C LEU A 414 5.04 21.11 -2.33
N TRP A 415 5.37 20.35 -3.37
CA TRP A 415 6.34 19.25 -3.28
C TRP A 415 7.71 19.76 -2.84
N LEU A 416 8.21 20.84 -3.45
CA LEU A 416 9.48 21.47 -3.05
C LEU A 416 9.46 21.99 -1.62
N ALA A 417 8.34 22.58 -1.17
CA ALA A 417 8.22 23.10 0.18
C ALA A 417 8.23 21.98 1.24
N LEU A 418 7.65 20.82 0.91
CA LEU A 418 7.60 19.65 1.80
C LEU A 418 8.83 18.74 1.68
N HIS A 419 9.67 18.95 0.67
CA HIS A 419 10.90 18.19 0.44
C HIS A 419 12.13 19.13 0.42
N PRO A 420 12.51 19.69 1.59
CA PRO A 420 13.68 20.57 1.68
C PRO A 420 14.94 19.81 1.24
N PRO A 421 15.94 20.52 0.68
CA PRO A 421 17.17 19.88 0.20
C PRO A 421 17.84 19.06 1.31
N ALA A 422 17.94 17.75 1.09
CA ALA A 422 18.58 16.83 2.04
C ALA A 422 20.07 16.58 1.70
N ALA A 423 20.48 16.89 0.48
CA ALA A 423 21.84 16.66 -0.02
C ALA A 423 22.36 17.85 -0.84
N PRO A 424 23.70 18.01 -0.96
CA PRO A 424 24.29 18.99 -1.85
C PRO A 424 23.85 18.78 -3.30
N ALA A 425 23.72 19.87 -4.05
CA ALA A 425 23.46 19.80 -5.48
C ALA A 425 24.59 19.04 -6.19
N ARG A 426 24.23 18.08 -7.06
CA ARG A 426 25.18 17.28 -7.85
C ARG A 426 24.99 17.52 -9.34
N SER A 427 26.08 17.57 -10.09
CA SER A 427 26.01 17.57 -11.55
C SER A 427 25.67 16.17 -12.08
N LEU A 428 25.23 16.10 -13.34
CA LEU A 428 24.98 14.82 -14.02
C LEU A 428 26.23 13.92 -14.04
N ARG A 429 27.43 14.51 -14.15
CA ARG A 429 28.69 13.76 -14.13
C ARG A 429 28.99 13.19 -12.75
N ASP A 430 28.71 13.95 -11.69
CA ASP A 430 28.93 13.48 -10.32
C ASP A 430 28.03 12.29 -10.00
N VAL A 431 26.78 12.32 -10.47
CA VAL A 431 25.86 11.17 -10.31
C VAL A 431 26.34 9.98 -11.13
N ALA A 432 26.67 10.16 -12.40
CA ALA A 432 27.19 9.07 -13.23
C ALA A 432 28.45 8.42 -12.62
N GLN A 433 29.36 9.24 -12.07
CA GLN A 433 30.56 8.75 -11.39
C GLN A 433 30.23 8.01 -10.10
N ALA A 434 29.31 8.52 -9.28
CA ALA A 434 28.89 7.88 -8.04
C ALA A 434 28.23 6.51 -8.27
N GLU A 435 27.45 6.38 -9.34
CA GLU A 435 26.78 5.13 -9.72
C GLU A 435 27.69 4.19 -10.55
N GLY A 436 28.91 4.61 -10.88
CA GLY A 436 29.83 3.83 -11.72
C GLY A 436 29.38 3.71 -13.19
N TRP A 437 28.53 4.62 -13.66
CA TRP A 437 27.93 4.58 -14.99
C TRP A 437 28.78 5.30 -16.05
N SER A 438 28.83 4.72 -17.24
CA SER A 438 29.34 5.46 -18.41
C SER A 438 28.41 6.63 -18.73
N ILE A 439 28.97 7.71 -19.27
CA ILE A 439 28.17 8.88 -19.65
C ILE A 439 27.10 8.55 -20.70
N GLY A 440 27.40 7.60 -21.60
CA GLY A 440 26.45 7.12 -22.61
C GLY A 440 25.25 6.42 -21.97
N TYR A 441 25.51 5.52 -21.01
CA TYR A 441 24.45 4.87 -20.25
C TYR A 441 23.63 5.88 -19.44
N MET A 442 24.26 6.87 -18.81
CA MET A 442 23.56 7.93 -18.07
C MET A 442 22.56 8.68 -18.96
N TRP A 443 22.93 9.02 -20.20
CA TRP A 443 22.00 9.69 -21.13
C TRP A 443 20.84 8.80 -21.56
N VAL A 444 21.09 7.50 -21.80
CA VAL A 444 20.05 6.53 -22.11
C VAL A 444 19.09 6.39 -20.93
N TRP A 445 19.63 6.15 -19.73
CA TRP A 445 18.88 6.07 -18.49
C TRP A 445 18.06 7.34 -18.27
N LEU A 446 18.66 8.52 -18.44
CA LEU A 446 17.98 9.81 -18.29
C LEU A 446 16.84 9.98 -19.29
N GLY A 447 17.02 9.56 -20.54
CA GLY A 447 15.97 9.57 -21.56
C GLY A 447 14.75 8.75 -21.12
N PHE A 448 14.98 7.52 -20.65
CA PHE A 448 13.93 6.68 -20.08
C PHE A 448 13.33 7.27 -18.81
N ARG A 449 14.14 7.86 -17.93
CA ARG A 449 13.70 8.50 -16.69
C ARG A 449 12.75 9.66 -16.96
N LEU A 450 13.07 10.51 -17.93
CA LEU A 450 12.22 11.63 -18.35
C LEU A 450 10.92 11.14 -18.99
N VAL A 451 10.98 10.19 -19.92
CA VAL A 451 9.78 9.64 -20.57
C VAL A 451 8.88 8.94 -19.54
N GLY A 452 9.49 8.12 -18.68
CA GLY A 452 8.80 7.40 -17.62
C GLY A 452 8.09 8.36 -16.67
N SER A 453 8.82 9.29 -16.06
CA SER A 453 8.27 10.20 -15.04
C SER A 453 7.29 11.23 -15.60
N ILE A 454 7.51 11.77 -16.81
CA ILE A 454 6.69 12.87 -17.34
C ILE A 454 5.47 12.35 -18.13
N LEU A 455 5.61 11.21 -18.82
CA LEU A 455 4.58 10.72 -19.74
C LEU A 455 3.89 9.46 -19.22
N ILE A 456 4.65 8.44 -18.82
CA ILE A 456 4.10 7.11 -18.50
C ILE A 456 3.45 7.11 -17.11
N VAL A 457 4.19 7.53 -16.08
CA VAL A 457 3.75 7.53 -14.66
C VAL A 457 2.44 8.30 -14.47
N PRO A 458 2.29 9.55 -14.95
CA PRO A 458 1.04 10.29 -14.80
C PRO A 458 -0.14 9.58 -15.46
N VAL A 459 0.06 8.91 -16.58
CA VAL A 459 -1.01 8.18 -17.26
C VAL A 459 -1.43 6.96 -16.44
N ILE A 460 -0.49 6.10 -16.06
CA ILE A 460 -0.81 4.84 -15.38
C ILE A 460 -1.35 5.07 -13.97
N GLU A 461 -0.81 6.04 -13.23
CA GLU A 461 -1.27 6.34 -11.88
C GLU A 461 -2.65 6.99 -11.91
N GLU A 462 -2.89 7.97 -12.78
CA GLU A 462 -4.22 8.58 -12.86
C GLU A 462 -5.28 7.59 -13.39
N LEU A 463 -4.92 6.67 -14.29
CA LEU A 463 -5.81 5.56 -14.68
C LEU A 463 -6.20 4.71 -13.46
N ALA A 464 -5.24 4.29 -12.64
CA ALA A 464 -5.50 3.43 -11.50
C ALA A 464 -6.27 4.16 -10.38
N PHE A 465 -5.85 5.36 -10.01
CA PHE A 465 -6.40 6.08 -8.87
C PHE A 465 -7.68 6.83 -9.23
N ARG A 466 -7.64 7.74 -10.20
CA ARG A 466 -8.81 8.60 -10.53
C ARG A 466 -9.73 7.92 -11.53
N GLY A 467 -9.16 7.17 -12.47
CA GLY A 467 -9.88 6.42 -13.50
C GLY A 467 -10.63 5.21 -12.96
N TYR A 468 -10.06 4.51 -11.99
CA TYR A 468 -10.65 3.32 -11.37
C TYR A 468 -10.99 3.52 -9.89
N LEU A 469 -10.02 3.63 -8.97
CA LEU A 469 -10.26 3.52 -7.52
C LEU A 469 -11.29 4.54 -7.02
N GLN A 470 -11.07 5.84 -7.27
CA GLN A 470 -11.99 6.90 -6.88
C GLN A 470 -13.40 6.67 -7.43
N ARG A 471 -13.52 6.25 -8.68
CA ARG A 471 -14.82 6.01 -9.34
C ARG A 471 -15.50 4.74 -8.83
N ARG A 472 -14.72 3.70 -8.50
CA ARG A 472 -15.20 2.43 -7.93
C ARG A 472 -15.69 2.59 -6.50
N LEU A 473 -15.13 3.55 -5.76
CA LEU A 473 -15.64 3.96 -4.45
C LEU A 473 -17.00 4.69 -4.55
N ILE A 474 -17.28 5.35 -5.68
CA ILE A 474 -18.54 6.07 -5.93
C ILE A 474 -19.64 5.13 -6.48
N SER A 475 -19.28 4.19 -7.34
CA SER A 475 -20.25 3.28 -7.98
C SER A 475 -19.66 1.90 -8.26
N ALA A 476 -20.51 0.88 -8.21
CA ALA A 476 -20.15 -0.47 -8.63
C ALA A 476 -19.77 -0.51 -10.11
N ASP A 477 -20.59 0.09 -10.97
CA ASP A 477 -20.28 0.33 -12.38
C ASP A 477 -19.48 1.63 -12.52
N PHE A 478 -18.20 1.55 -12.18
CA PHE A 478 -17.30 2.70 -12.16
C PHE A 478 -17.16 3.35 -13.55
N THR A 479 -17.37 2.60 -14.63
CA THR A 479 -17.23 3.11 -16.02
C THR A 479 -18.25 4.19 -16.35
N LYS A 480 -19.42 4.17 -15.69
CA LYS A 480 -20.48 5.19 -15.81
C LYS A 480 -20.37 6.30 -14.78
N ALA A 481 -19.54 6.15 -13.75
CA ALA A 481 -19.34 7.18 -12.74
C ALA A 481 -18.67 8.41 -13.36
N ARG A 482 -19.26 9.58 -13.11
CA ARG A 482 -18.70 10.89 -13.50
C ARG A 482 -17.56 11.26 -12.56
N TYR A 483 -16.68 12.15 -13.01
CA TYR A 483 -15.58 12.69 -12.20
C TYR A 483 -16.03 13.82 -11.26
N ASP A 484 -17.30 13.86 -10.84
CA ASP A 484 -17.79 14.92 -9.94
C ASP A 484 -17.02 14.91 -8.61
N TRP A 485 -16.89 16.09 -7.98
CA TRP A 485 -16.18 16.20 -6.71
C TRP A 485 -16.89 15.38 -5.62
N HIS A 486 -16.24 14.30 -5.21
CA HIS A 486 -16.69 13.43 -4.12
C HIS A 486 -15.56 13.27 -3.11
N TRP A 487 -15.50 14.21 -2.16
CA TRP A 487 -14.34 14.37 -1.27
C TRP A 487 -13.92 13.08 -0.54
N PRO A 488 -14.81 12.17 -0.07
CA PRO A 488 -14.35 10.96 0.61
C PRO A 488 -13.68 9.97 -0.33
N ALA A 489 -14.19 9.85 -1.56
CA ALA A 489 -13.57 8.99 -2.56
C ALA A 489 -12.24 9.60 -3.04
N ALA A 490 -12.17 10.93 -3.16
CA ALA A 490 -10.94 11.64 -3.45
C ALA A 490 -9.90 11.46 -2.33
N LEU A 491 -10.31 11.55 -1.05
CA LEU A 491 -9.42 11.38 0.09
C LEU A 491 -8.85 9.96 0.16
N ILE A 492 -9.68 8.93 0.07
CA ILE A 492 -9.21 7.53 0.09
C ILE A 492 -8.33 7.24 -1.11
N SER A 493 -8.71 7.70 -2.30
CA SER A 493 -7.88 7.52 -3.50
C SER A 493 -6.54 8.26 -3.39
N ALA A 494 -6.52 9.46 -2.80
CA ALA A 494 -5.31 10.24 -2.59
C ALA A 494 -4.42 9.64 -1.49
N ALA A 495 -5.01 9.06 -0.43
CA ALA A 495 -4.28 8.32 0.59
C ALA A 495 -3.64 7.05 0.01
N ALA A 496 -4.37 6.30 -0.81
CA ALA A 496 -3.80 5.13 -1.51
C ALA A 496 -2.66 5.52 -2.46
N PHE A 497 -2.78 6.65 -3.15
CA PHE A 497 -1.73 7.24 -3.99
C PHE A 497 -0.51 7.67 -3.15
N ALA A 498 -0.75 8.30 -1.99
CA ALA A 498 0.29 8.76 -1.08
C ALA A 498 1.19 7.63 -0.56
N LEU A 499 0.64 6.44 -0.36
CA LEU A 499 1.39 5.26 0.11
C LEU A 499 2.47 4.79 -0.88
N LEU A 500 2.41 5.22 -2.14
CA LEU A 500 3.46 4.93 -3.14
C LEU A 500 4.63 5.92 -3.09
N HIS A 501 4.55 6.97 -2.27
CA HIS A 501 5.51 8.07 -2.28
C HIS A 501 6.28 8.15 -0.95
N SER A 502 7.57 8.47 -1.04
CA SER A 502 8.44 8.64 0.14
C SER A 502 7.93 9.76 1.06
N ASN A 503 7.51 10.90 0.48
CA ASN A 503 6.80 11.94 1.20
C ASN A 503 5.29 11.75 1.02
N TRP A 504 4.71 10.96 1.91
CA TRP A 504 3.28 10.62 1.87
C TRP A 504 2.37 11.85 2.02
N ILE A 505 2.77 12.88 2.79
CA ILE A 505 1.98 14.12 2.93
C ILE A 505 1.90 14.85 1.59
N ALA A 506 3.05 15.02 0.93
CA ALA A 506 3.10 15.62 -0.39
C ALA A 506 2.31 14.80 -1.41
N GLY A 507 2.43 13.46 -1.37
CA GLY A 507 1.64 12.55 -2.19
C GLY A 507 0.13 12.67 -1.98
N LEU A 508 -0.31 12.80 -0.73
CA LEU A 508 -1.72 12.96 -0.39
C LEU A 508 -2.30 14.27 -0.95
N LEU A 509 -1.59 15.38 -0.73
CA LEU A 509 -2.02 16.69 -1.18
C LEU A 509 -1.99 16.80 -2.72
N ALA A 510 -0.95 16.25 -3.36
CA ALA A 510 -0.89 16.10 -4.82
C ALA A 510 -2.08 15.29 -5.33
N GLY A 511 -2.36 14.17 -4.67
CA GLY A 511 -3.48 13.31 -5.03
C GLY A 511 -4.84 14.00 -4.93
N LEU A 512 -5.07 14.81 -3.89
CA LEU A 512 -6.29 15.61 -3.76
C LEU A 512 -6.38 16.68 -4.85
N ALA A 513 -5.26 17.33 -5.18
CA ALA A 513 -5.18 18.32 -6.25
C ALA A 513 -5.48 17.71 -7.64
N PHE A 514 -5.00 16.49 -7.91
CA PHE A 514 -5.32 15.77 -9.15
C PHE A 514 -6.79 15.33 -9.21
N SER A 515 -7.37 14.88 -8.10
CA SER A 515 -8.81 14.62 -8.01
C SER A 515 -9.65 15.88 -8.23
N PHE A 516 -9.18 17.04 -7.76
CA PHE A 516 -9.80 18.34 -8.02
C PHE A 516 -9.65 18.78 -9.48
N ALA A 517 -8.48 18.54 -10.09
CA ALA A 517 -8.27 18.80 -11.51
C ALA A 517 -9.26 18.02 -12.37
N ALA A 518 -9.42 16.71 -12.11
CA ALA A 518 -10.37 15.87 -12.84
C ALA A 518 -11.83 16.33 -12.69
N SER A 519 -12.21 16.85 -11.51
CA SER A 519 -13.60 17.24 -11.24
C SER A 519 -14.03 18.56 -11.87
N ARG A 520 -13.08 19.45 -12.19
CA ARG A 520 -13.34 20.75 -12.80
C ARG A 520 -14.13 20.65 -14.11
N ARG A 521 -13.75 19.73 -14.99
CA ARG A 521 -14.40 19.50 -16.28
C ARG A 521 -14.99 18.10 -16.43
N GLY A 522 -14.91 17.30 -15.39
CA GLY A 522 -15.37 15.91 -15.44
C GLY A 522 -14.48 15.02 -16.32
N LYS A 523 -13.16 15.28 -16.39
CA LYS A 523 -12.23 14.63 -17.32
C LYS A 523 -10.95 14.16 -16.64
N LEU A 524 -10.61 12.89 -16.82
CA LEU A 524 -9.34 12.32 -16.33
C LEU A 524 -8.10 13.03 -16.88
N SER A 525 -8.20 13.56 -18.11
CA SER A 525 -7.12 14.27 -18.78
C SER A 525 -6.62 15.49 -18.02
N ASP A 526 -7.45 16.14 -17.20
CA ASP A 526 -7.03 17.29 -16.39
C ASP A 526 -6.08 16.85 -15.27
N ALA A 527 -6.35 15.71 -14.63
CA ALA A 527 -5.46 15.12 -13.63
C ALA A 527 -4.12 14.71 -14.26
N VAL A 528 -4.16 14.03 -15.40
CA VAL A 528 -2.95 13.59 -16.11
C VAL A 528 -2.06 14.77 -16.50
N ILE A 529 -2.64 15.86 -17.00
CA ILE A 529 -1.86 17.06 -17.36
C ILE A 529 -1.30 17.74 -16.13
N ALA A 530 -2.09 17.91 -15.06
CA ALA A 530 -1.60 18.50 -13.82
C ALA A 530 -0.42 17.70 -13.25
N HIS A 531 -0.54 16.37 -13.24
CA HIS A 531 0.49 15.47 -12.76
C HIS A 531 1.73 15.49 -13.67
N ALA A 532 1.58 15.36 -14.99
CA ALA A 532 2.70 15.47 -15.93
C ALA A 532 3.43 16.82 -15.84
N THR A 533 2.69 17.91 -15.60
CA THR A 533 3.27 19.24 -15.39
C THR A 533 4.11 19.29 -14.12
N ALA A 534 3.59 18.74 -13.01
CA ALA A 534 4.35 18.66 -11.76
C ALA A 534 5.66 17.86 -11.96
N ASN A 535 5.58 16.70 -12.61
CA ASN A 535 6.75 15.84 -12.85
C ASN A 535 7.76 16.47 -13.82
N LEU A 536 7.28 17.19 -14.84
CA LEU A 536 8.16 17.97 -15.72
C LEU A 536 8.93 19.03 -14.94
N LEU A 537 8.27 19.77 -14.05
CA LEU A 537 8.92 20.80 -13.24
C LEU A 537 9.89 20.19 -12.21
N VAL A 538 9.56 19.03 -11.63
CA VAL A 538 10.50 18.24 -10.81
C VAL A 538 11.73 17.86 -11.64
N ALA A 539 11.55 17.34 -12.86
CA ALA A 539 12.66 17.00 -13.74
C ALA A 539 13.54 18.23 -14.09
N VAL A 540 12.93 19.39 -14.31
CA VAL A 540 13.66 20.66 -14.49
C VAL A 540 14.45 21.04 -13.23
N ALA A 541 13.88 20.86 -12.04
CA ALA A 541 14.60 21.12 -10.79
C ALA A 541 15.78 20.14 -10.58
N VAL A 542 15.60 18.86 -10.89
CA VAL A 542 16.66 17.85 -10.81
C VAL A 542 17.82 18.21 -11.73
N LEU A 543 17.52 18.47 -13.01
CA LEU A 543 18.55 18.70 -14.03
C LEU A 543 19.16 20.10 -13.96
N GLY A 544 18.35 21.11 -13.62
CA GLY A 544 18.77 22.51 -13.58
C GLY A 544 19.41 22.92 -12.26
N ALA A 545 18.91 22.42 -11.12
CA ALA A 545 19.42 22.76 -9.79
C ALA A 545 20.20 21.62 -9.11
N GLY A 546 20.42 20.49 -9.79
CA GLY A 546 21.15 19.35 -9.25
C GLY A 546 20.45 18.65 -8.08
N ARG A 547 19.12 18.83 -7.96
CA ARG A 547 18.27 18.28 -6.88
C ARG A 547 17.91 16.81 -7.11
N TRP A 548 18.93 15.95 -7.24
CA TRP A 548 18.76 14.51 -7.49
C TRP A 548 18.07 13.76 -6.35
N ASP A 549 17.95 14.38 -5.17
CA ASP A 549 17.15 13.90 -4.04
C ASP A 549 15.64 13.84 -4.36
N LEU A 550 15.17 14.55 -5.38
CA LEU A 550 13.78 14.51 -5.82
C LEU A 550 13.43 13.28 -6.69
N TRP A 551 14.41 12.43 -7.02
CA TRP A 551 14.25 11.26 -7.90
C TRP A 551 14.58 9.94 -7.23
#